data_AF-A0A9E5WM98-F1
#
_entry.id   AF-A0A9E5WM98-F1
#
_cell.length_a   1.000
_cell.length_b   1.000
_cell.length_c   1.000
_cell.angle_alpha   90.00
_cell.angle_beta   90.00
_cell.angle_gamma   90.00
#
_symmetry.space_group_name_H-M   'P 1'
#
loop_
_entity.id
_entity.type
_entity.pdbx_description
1 polymer ?
#
loop_
_entity_poly.entity_id
_entity_poly.type
_entity_poly.pdbx_seq_one_letter_code
_entity_poly.pdbx_strand_id
1 'polypeptide(L)'
;MINKHIMKKLGQLAEITKQAAMTRLSRLTSQRAGLENEIAEIKRAIAKPADTHRTVASEVYEKWVVWGERRSVDLNQQIKELQPFIAEAQREARTALGRSSVIDKLRQRHQESIEKRALIQEEQLE
;
A
#
# COMPACT_ATOMS: atom_id res chain seq x y z
N MET A 1 10.08 -36.55 3.66
CA MET A 1 10.68 -35.36 3.00
C MET A 1 9.69 -34.51 2.22
N ILE A 2 8.70 -35.09 1.54
CA ILE A 2 7.72 -34.38 0.68
C ILE A 2 6.98 -33.26 1.45
N ASN A 3 6.44 -33.53 2.64
CA ASN A 3 5.71 -32.52 3.43
C ASN A 3 6.58 -31.32 3.86
N LYS A 4 7.86 -31.53 4.19
CA LYS A 4 8.79 -30.45 4.56
C LYS A 4 9.04 -29.49 3.40
N HIS A 5 9.18 -30.02 2.19
CA HIS A 5 9.45 -29.23 1.00
C HIS A 5 8.20 -28.46 0.53
N ILE A 6 7.02 -29.07 0.61
CA ILE A 6 5.74 -28.42 0.33
C ILE A 6 5.53 -27.23 1.27
N MET A 7 5.73 -27.41 2.59
CA MET A 7 5.59 -26.33 3.56
C MET A 7 6.57 -25.18 3.34
N LYS A 8 7.80 -25.47 2.89
CA LYS A 8 8.79 -24.44 2.54
C LYS A 8 8.35 -23.62 1.32
N LYS A 9 7.87 -24.28 0.26
CA LYS A 9 7.38 -23.61 -0.96
C LYS A 9 6.13 -22.79 -0.73
N LEU A 10 5.17 -23.30 0.06
CA LEU A 10 3.96 -22.55 0.42
C LEU A 10 4.29 -21.29 1.22
N GLY A 11 5.25 -21.36 2.15
CA GLY A 11 5.74 -20.18 2.88
C GLY A 11 6.37 -19.14 1.97
N GLN A 12 7.20 -19.57 1.02
CA GLN A 12 7.83 -18.66 0.05
C GLN A 12 6.78 -17.98 -0.85
N LEU A 13 5.79 -18.72 -1.35
CA LEU A 13 4.70 -18.16 -2.16
C LEU A 13 3.83 -17.17 -1.37
N ALA A 14 3.53 -17.48 -0.12
CA ALA A 14 2.77 -16.57 0.74
C ALA A 14 3.50 -15.26 1.02
N GLU A 15 4.82 -15.32 1.26
CA GLU A 15 5.63 -14.13 1.48
C GLU A 15 5.78 -13.30 0.20
N ILE A 16 5.97 -13.92 -0.97
CA ILE A 16 6.00 -13.22 -2.26
C ILE A 16 4.67 -12.51 -2.52
N THR A 17 3.53 -13.19 -2.32
CA THR A 17 2.21 -12.58 -2.54
C THR A 17 1.91 -11.45 -1.57
N LYS A 18 2.34 -11.57 -0.31
CA LYS A 18 2.28 -10.49 0.69
C LYS A 18 3.12 -9.28 0.27
N GLN A 19 4.37 -9.50 -0.16
CA GLN A 19 5.24 -8.42 -0.64
C GLN A 19 4.63 -7.72 -1.85
N ALA A 20 4.16 -8.47 -2.86
CA ALA A 20 3.53 -7.90 -4.04
C ALA A 20 2.29 -7.04 -3.71
N ALA A 21 1.41 -7.52 -2.81
CA ALA A 21 0.22 -6.78 -2.39
C ALA A 21 0.59 -5.50 -1.61
N MET A 22 1.59 -5.57 -0.72
CA MET A 22 2.07 -4.41 0.03
C MET A 22 2.73 -3.36 -0.88
N THR A 23 3.54 -3.78 -1.86
CA THR A 23 4.14 -2.88 -2.85
C THR A 23 3.09 -2.18 -3.70
N ARG A 24 2.07 -2.90 -4.16
CA ARG A 24 0.95 -2.32 -4.94
C ARG A 24 0.20 -1.27 -4.11
N LEU A 25 -0.13 -1.59 -2.86
CA LEU A 25 -0.78 -0.64 -1.95
C LEU A 25 0.08 0.60 -1.74
N SER A 26 1.37 0.41 -1.44
CA SER A 26 2.33 1.51 -1.25
C SER A 26 2.37 2.43 -2.47
N ARG A 27 2.52 1.87 -3.68
CA ARG A 27 2.54 2.65 -4.93
C ARG A 27 1.28 3.51 -5.11
N LEU A 28 0.09 2.93 -4.91
CA LEU A 28 -1.17 3.66 -5.05
C LEU A 28 -1.35 4.74 -3.98
N THR A 29 -0.94 4.48 -2.74
CA THR A 29 -0.97 5.47 -1.67
C THR A 29 -0.01 6.63 -1.92
N SER A 30 1.19 6.36 -2.44
CA SER A 30 2.16 7.38 -2.84
C SER A 30 1.65 8.21 -4.01
N GLN A 31 1.00 7.58 -5.00
CA GLN A 31 0.40 8.31 -6.13
C GLN A 31 -0.69 9.28 -5.64
N ARG A 32 -1.59 8.82 -4.76
CA ARG A 32 -2.59 9.70 -4.15
C ARG A 32 -1.96 10.86 -3.38
N ALA A 33 -0.94 10.58 -2.56
CA ALA A 33 -0.24 11.62 -1.80
C ALA A 33 0.43 12.65 -2.72
N GLY A 34 0.95 12.23 -3.87
CA GLY A 34 1.49 13.12 -4.90
C GLY A 34 0.43 14.11 -5.42
N LEU A 35 -0.74 13.60 -5.78
CA LEU A 35 -1.86 14.44 -6.24
C LEU A 35 -2.35 15.40 -5.14
N GLU A 36 -2.42 14.94 -3.89
CA GLU A 36 -2.77 15.78 -2.74
C GLU A 36 -1.75 16.90 -2.52
N ASN A 37 -0.46 16.63 -2.71
CA ASN A 37 0.60 17.64 -2.64
C ASN A 37 0.51 18.64 -3.79
N GLU A 38 0.25 18.20 -5.03
CA GLU A 38 0.03 19.11 -6.18
C GLU A 38 -1.14 20.08 -5.91
N ILE A 39 -2.26 19.58 -5.38
CA ILE A 39 -3.40 20.43 -5.00
C ILE A 39 -2.99 21.44 -3.93
N ALA A 40 -2.22 21.01 -2.92
CA ALA A 40 -1.76 21.90 -1.85
C ALA A 40 -0.85 23.01 -2.39
N GLU A 41 0.05 22.68 -3.32
CA GLU A 41 0.93 23.64 -3.99
C GLU A 41 0.15 24.67 -4.82
N ILE A 42 -0.83 24.21 -5.62
CA ILE A 42 -1.70 25.11 -6.40
C ILE A 42 -2.45 26.06 -5.47
N LYS A 43 -3.05 25.54 -4.40
CA LYS A 43 -3.77 26.37 -3.40
C LYS A 43 -2.85 27.39 -2.74
N ARG A 44 -1.63 27.01 -2.36
CA ARG A 44 -0.64 27.95 -1.80
C ARG A 44 -0.25 29.03 -2.82
N ALA A 45 -0.10 28.66 -4.08
CA ALA A 45 0.30 29.58 -5.13
C ALA A 45 -0.82 30.60 -5.45
N ILE A 46 -2.09 30.17 -5.42
CA ILE A 46 -3.27 31.06 -5.52
C ILE A 46 -3.40 31.97 -4.29
N ALA A 47 -3.12 31.46 -3.09
CA ALA A 47 -3.30 32.18 -1.84
C ALA A 47 -2.19 33.20 -1.51
N LYS A 48 -1.04 33.18 -2.20
CA LYS A 48 0.03 34.16 -1.96
C LYS A 48 -0.44 35.56 -2.38
N PRO A 49 -0.52 36.54 -1.45
CA PRO A 49 -1.08 37.85 -1.75
C PRO A 49 -0.25 38.60 -2.78
N ALA A 50 -0.96 39.25 -3.68
CA ALA A 50 -0.49 40.08 -4.78
C ALA A 50 0.15 41.41 -4.33
N ASP A 51 1.05 41.43 -3.34
CA ASP A 51 1.88 42.63 -3.10
C ASP A 51 2.84 42.90 -4.28
N THR A 52 3.03 41.92 -5.17
CA THR A 52 3.88 42.01 -6.38
C THR A 52 3.13 42.27 -7.69
N HIS A 53 1.79 42.23 -7.72
CA HIS A 53 1.01 42.28 -8.98
C HIS A 53 0.09 43.50 -9.12
N ARG A 54 0.25 44.52 -8.25
CA ARG A 54 -0.74 45.57 -8.01
C ARG A 54 -1.05 46.53 -9.18
N THR A 55 -0.38 46.44 -10.32
CA THR A 55 -0.57 47.45 -11.38
C THR A 55 -0.54 46.99 -12.84
N VAL A 56 -0.23 45.73 -13.17
CA VAL A 56 -0.17 45.30 -14.60
C VAL A 56 -0.93 43.99 -14.94
N ALA A 57 -1.47 43.23 -13.98
CA ALA A 57 -1.82 41.83 -14.27
C ALA A 57 -3.19 41.30 -13.78
N SER A 58 -4.25 42.11 -13.68
CA SER A 58 -5.57 41.62 -13.20
C SER A 58 -6.11 40.45 -14.05
N GLU A 59 -6.20 40.62 -15.37
CA GLU A 59 -6.78 39.58 -16.25
C GLU A 59 -5.92 38.32 -16.36
N VAL A 60 -4.59 38.48 -16.39
CA VAL A 60 -3.65 37.34 -16.49
C VAL A 60 -3.66 36.55 -15.18
N TYR A 61 -3.68 37.26 -14.04
CA TYR A 61 -3.81 36.64 -12.73
C TYR A 61 -5.15 35.92 -12.58
N GLU A 62 -6.26 36.56 -12.97
CA GLU A 62 -7.59 35.93 -12.96
C GLU A 62 -7.63 34.66 -13.81
N LYS A 63 -7.09 34.69 -15.04
CA LYS A 63 -6.98 33.50 -15.91
C LYS A 63 -6.14 32.40 -15.25
N TRP A 64 -5.05 32.76 -14.57
CA TRP A 64 -4.18 31.80 -13.89
C TRP A 64 -4.84 31.19 -12.65
N VAL A 65 -5.60 31.97 -11.87
CA VAL A 65 -6.41 31.48 -10.74
C VAL A 65 -7.48 30.52 -11.22
N VAL A 66 -8.26 30.89 -12.23
CA VAL A 66 -9.30 30.02 -12.81
C VAL A 66 -8.69 28.72 -13.34
N TRP A 67 -7.52 28.79 -13.97
CA TRP A 67 -6.78 27.59 -14.39
C TRP A 67 -6.38 26.71 -13.19
N GLY A 68 -5.82 27.31 -12.14
CA GLY A 68 -5.40 26.58 -10.93
C GLY A 68 -6.58 25.92 -10.20
N GLU A 69 -7.73 26.59 -10.12
CA GLU A 69 -8.96 26.02 -9.56
C GLU A 69 -9.44 24.81 -10.37
N ARG A 70 -9.52 24.93 -11.70
CA ARG A 70 -9.88 23.81 -12.58
C ARG A 70 -8.92 22.64 -12.44
N ARG A 71 -7.61 22.89 -12.47
CA ARG A 71 -6.60 21.86 -12.28
C ARG A 71 -6.75 21.16 -10.93
N SER A 72 -7.07 21.90 -9.88
CA SER A 72 -7.32 21.32 -8.55
C SER A 72 -8.56 20.43 -8.53
N VAL A 73 -9.61 20.78 -9.28
CA VAL A 73 -10.80 19.93 -9.45
C VAL A 73 -10.44 18.65 -10.20
N ASP A 74 -9.68 18.74 -11.29
CA ASP A 74 -9.23 17.57 -12.06
C ASP A 74 -8.38 16.61 -11.21
N LEU A 75 -7.45 17.15 -10.42
CA LEU A 75 -6.62 16.36 -9.50
C LEU A 75 -7.46 15.66 -8.42
N ASN A 76 -8.48 16.34 -7.87
CA ASN A 76 -9.42 15.72 -6.94
C ASN A 76 -10.24 14.61 -7.60
N GLN A 77 -10.60 14.78 -8.87
CA GLN A 77 -11.30 13.75 -9.62
C GLN A 77 -10.41 12.51 -9.84
N GLN A 78 -9.13 12.70 -10.17
CA GLN A 78 -8.15 11.61 -10.24
C GLN A 78 -7.98 10.90 -8.88
N ILE A 79 -7.98 11.63 -7.76
CA ILE A 79 -7.95 11.01 -6.43
C ILE A 79 -9.19 10.14 -6.20
N LYS A 80 -10.39 10.62 -6.56
CA LYS A 80 -11.63 9.84 -6.45
C LYS A 80 -11.57 8.56 -7.27
N GLU A 81 -11.02 8.63 -8.48
CA GLU A 81 -10.83 7.48 -9.35
C GLU A 81 -9.81 6.48 -8.78
N LEU A 82 -8.78 6.94 -8.06
CA LEU A 82 -7.81 6.08 -7.38
C LEU A 82 -8.36 5.37 -6.14
N GLN A 83 -9.38 5.92 -5.46
CA GLN A 83 -9.94 5.35 -4.23
C GLN A 83 -10.36 3.87 -4.34
N PRO A 84 -11.13 3.42 -5.36
CA PRO A 84 -11.51 2.02 -5.49
C PRO A 84 -10.29 1.10 -5.61
N PHE A 85 -9.27 1.49 -6.36
CA PHE A 85 -8.04 0.70 -6.53
C PHE A 85 -7.24 0.59 -5.22
N ILE A 86 -7.19 1.67 -4.44
CA ILE A 86 -6.57 1.65 -3.10
C ILE A 86 -7.34 0.71 -2.17
N ALA A 87 -8.68 0.80 -2.17
CA ALA A 87 -9.52 -0.06 -1.35
C ALA A 87 -9.36 -1.55 -1.72
N GLU A 88 -9.25 -1.87 -3.01
CA GLU A 88 -8.95 -3.21 -3.50
C GLU A 88 -7.57 -3.68 -3.05
N ALA A 89 -6.52 -2.88 -3.27
CA ALA A 89 -5.16 -3.20 -2.84
C ALA A 89 -5.05 -3.40 -1.30
N GLN A 90 -5.83 -2.66 -0.51
CA GLN A 90 -5.93 -2.87 0.94
C GLN A 90 -6.57 -4.22 1.28
N ARG A 91 -7.61 -4.64 0.56
CA ARG A 91 -8.22 -5.96 0.76
C ARG A 91 -7.24 -7.06 0.40
N GLU A 92 -6.56 -6.95 -0.75
CA GLU A 92 -5.53 -7.90 -1.19
C GLU A 92 -4.41 -8.04 -0.14
N ALA A 93 -3.90 -6.92 0.37
CA ALA A 93 -2.86 -6.92 1.41
C ALA A 93 -3.35 -7.60 2.70
N ARG A 94 -4.57 -7.33 3.16
CA ARG A 94 -5.17 -7.99 4.33
C ARG A 94 -5.32 -9.49 4.13
N THR A 95 -5.81 -9.91 2.97
CA THR A 95 -5.95 -11.34 2.65
C THR A 95 -4.59 -12.04 2.59
N ALA A 96 -3.58 -11.41 1.98
CA ALA A 96 -2.22 -11.96 1.91
C ALA A 96 -1.59 -12.11 3.30
N LEU A 97 -1.75 -11.10 4.17
CA LEU A 97 -1.32 -11.17 5.58
C LEU A 97 -2.03 -12.31 6.34
N GLY A 98 -3.34 -12.46 6.15
CA GLY A 98 -4.11 -13.56 6.71
C GLY A 98 -3.59 -14.94 6.27
N ARG A 99 -3.31 -15.12 4.97
CA ARG A 99 -2.74 -16.36 4.41
C ARG A 99 -1.35 -16.67 4.99
N SER A 100 -0.48 -15.67 5.10
CA SER A 100 0.83 -15.83 5.74
C SER A 100 0.68 -16.31 7.18
N SER A 101 -0.20 -15.66 7.96
CA SER A 101 -0.44 -16.04 9.36
C SER A 101 -0.93 -17.48 9.52
N VAL A 102 -1.82 -17.94 8.64
CA VAL A 102 -2.30 -19.33 8.64
C VAL A 102 -1.16 -20.31 8.34
N ILE A 103 -0.32 -19.99 7.36
CA ILE A 103 0.83 -20.84 6.99
C ILE A 103 1.88 -20.89 8.10
N ASP A 104 2.12 -19.77 8.80
CA ASP A 104 3.03 -19.73 9.94
C ASP A 104 2.51 -20.58 11.11
N LYS A 105 1.20 -20.52 11.41
CA LYS A 105 0.56 -21.41 12.41
C LYS A 105 0.67 -22.89 12.04
N LEU A 106 0.47 -23.24 10.76
CA LEU A 106 0.64 -24.61 10.29
C LEU A 106 2.09 -25.08 10.41
N ARG A 107 3.06 -24.21 10.12
CA ARG A 107 4.49 -24.51 10.29
C ARG A 107 4.81 -24.76 11.77
N GLN A 108 4.30 -23.93 12.68
CA GLN A 108 4.49 -24.10 14.11
C GLN A 108 3.93 -25.44 14.60
N ARG A 109 2.67 -25.77 14.27
CA ARG A 109 2.07 -27.06 14.64
C ARG A 109 2.83 -28.26 14.08
N HIS A 110 3.36 -28.13 12.86
CA HIS A 110 4.19 -29.17 12.26
C HIS A 110 5.50 -29.35 13.04
N GLN A 111 6.15 -28.26 13.43
CA GLN A 111 7.38 -28.29 14.21
C GLN A 111 7.16 -28.93 15.59
N GLU A 112 6.12 -28.51 16.31
CA GLU A 112 5.70 -29.12 17.58
C GLU A 112 5.42 -30.64 17.42
N SER A 113 4.80 -31.03 16.31
CA SER A 113 4.58 -32.44 16.01
C SER A 113 5.86 -33.22 15.71
N ILE A 114 6.90 -32.58 15.16
CA ILE A 114 8.20 -33.22 14.93
C ILE A 114 8.93 -33.37 16.26
N GLU A 115 8.96 -32.33 17.09
CA GLU A 115 9.61 -32.33 18.40
C GLU A 115 9.02 -33.39 19.33
N LYS A 116 7.69 -33.50 19.38
CA LYS A 116 7.02 -34.58 20.15
C LYS A 116 7.42 -35.97 19.70
N ARG A 117 7.60 -36.19 18.39
CA ARG A 117 8.05 -37.49 17.87
C ARG A 117 9.52 -37.76 18.20
N ALA A 118 10.36 -36.73 18.23
CA ALA A 118 11.76 -36.84 18.63
C ALA A 118 11.87 -37.23 20.12
N LEU A 119 11.10 -36.57 21.00
CA LEU A 119 11.06 -36.90 22.44
C LEU A 119 10.62 -38.35 22.69
N ILE A 120 9.55 -38.82 22.03
CA ILE A 120 9.11 -40.22 22.13
C ILE A 120 10.20 -41.19 21.68
N GLN A 121 11.00 -40.82 20.68
CA GLN A 121 12.07 -41.68 20.18
C GLN A 121 13.27 -41.74 21.13
N GLU A 122 13.59 -40.65 21.81
CA GLU A 122 14.61 -40.62 22.88
C GLU A 122 14.16 -41.47 24.08
N GLU A 123 12.91 -41.34 24.53
CA GLU A 123 12.33 -42.16 25.61
C GLU A 123 12.30 -43.67 25.31
N GLN A 124 12.27 -44.08 24.03
CA GLN A 124 12.32 -45.49 23.64
C GLN A 124 13.75 -46.07 23.58
N LEU A 125 14.77 -45.21 23.62
CA LEU A 125 16.18 -45.60 23.51
C LEU A 125 16.91 -45.63 24.87
N GLU A 126 16.32 -45.02 25.91
CA GLU A 126 16.74 -45.15 27.33
C GLU A 126 16.12 -46.39 27.99
#